data_AF-A0A7Y5QXJ1-F1
#
_entry.id   AF-A0A7Y5QXJ1-F1
#
_cell.length_a   1.000
_cell.length_b   1.000
_cell.length_c   1.000
_cell.angle_alpha   90.00
_cell.angle_beta   90.00
_cell.angle_gamma   90.00
#
_symmetry.space_group_name_H-M   'P 1'
#
loop_
_entity.id
_entity.type
_entity.pdbx_description
1 polymer ?
#
loop_
_entity_poly.entity_id
_entity_poly.type
_entity_poly.pdbx_seq_one_letter_code
_entity_poly.pdbx_strand_id
1 'polypeptide(L)'
;AMNRRREPDASTAALVAQGLLTSAPPDGVLIVWGDNDTYPLWQAQLALGTRRDVLVVTSPLLGADWSRAELLRRARIDPGPLRPERAMVAATVASARAAGRPVAFAVTVPAAVRSVGGDDWQLCGLAWIGRGERCGFADSARVARFLVAHPPGRFTETTVRAMLRPLRCATLPRGTVPIAVAGDSLAQSCNAR
;
A
#
# COMPACT_ATOMS: atom_id res chain seq x y z
N ALA A 1 20.04 4.70 -11.02
CA ALA A 1 18.92 3.98 -11.65
C ALA A 1 18.98 2.54 -11.18
N MET A 2 17.86 1.94 -10.74
CA MET A 2 17.84 0.55 -10.27
C MET A 2 18.31 -0.41 -11.38
N ASN A 3 19.18 -1.36 -11.04
CA ASN A 3 19.56 -2.45 -11.94
C ASN A 3 18.38 -3.41 -12.15
N ARG A 4 17.69 -3.26 -13.28
CA ARG A 4 16.51 -4.08 -13.66
C ARG A 4 16.86 -5.47 -14.18
N ARG A 5 18.13 -5.88 -14.17
CA ARG A 5 18.59 -7.18 -14.70
C ARG A 5 19.07 -8.14 -13.62
N ARG A 6 19.30 -7.65 -12.39
CA ARG A 6 19.87 -8.46 -11.32
C ARG A 6 18.78 -8.94 -10.37
N GLU A 7 18.63 -10.25 -10.26
CA GLU A 7 17.78 -10.85 -9.24
C GLU A 7 18.50 -10.91 -7.88
N PRO A 8 17.78 -10.76 -6.75
CA PRO A 8 16.32 -10.58 -6.62
C PRO A 8 15.81 -9.12 -6.76
N ASP A 9 16.71 -8.15 -6.98
CA ASP A 9 16.36 -6.72 -7.04
C ASP A 9 15.33 -6.42 -8.16
N ALA A 10 15.52 -7.03 -9.34
CA ALA A 10 14.71 -6.79 -10.53
C ALA A 10 13.22 -7.19 -10.37
N SER A 11 12.94 -8.34 -9.75
CA SER A 11 11.57 -8.84 -9.58
C SER A 11 10.83 -8.24 -8.38
N THR A 12 11.52 -7.52 -7.49
CA THR A 12 10.95 -7.09 -6.20
C THR A 12 9.77 -6.13 -6.36
N ALA A 13 9.91 -5.12 -7.22
CA ALA A 13 8.88 -4.10 -7.39
C ALA A 13 7.55 -4.69 -7.88
N ALA A 14 7.61 -5.57 -8.89
CA ALA A 14 6.44 -6.25 -9.44
C ALA A 14 5.78 -7.18 -8.42
N LEU A 15 6.59 -7.90 -7.64
CA LEU A 15 6.09 -8.78 -6.58
C LEU A 15 5.32 -8.02 -5.50
N VAL A 16 5.87 -6.89 -5.03
CA VAL A 16 5.21 -6.07 -4.00
C VAL A 16 3.96 -5.38 -4.56
N ALA A 17 3.99 -4.88 -5.79
CA ALA A 17 2.83 -4.30 -6.44
C ALA A 17 1.66 -5.28 -6.56
N GLN A 18 1.94 -6.52 -6.99
CA GLN A 18 0.94 -7.60 -7.02
C GLN A 18 0.39 -7.85 -5.62
N GLY A 19 1.27 -8.03 -4.63
CA GLY A 19 0.87 -8.25 -3.24
C GLY A 19 0.01 -7.13 -2.65
N LEU A 20 0.31 -5.86 -2.97
CA LEU A 20 -0.47 -4.70 -2.55
C LEU A 20 -1.86 -4.69 -3.19
N LEU A 21 -1.96 -4.86 -4.52
CA LEU A 21 -3.23 -4.88 -5.24
C LEU A 21 -4.14 -6.02 -4.74
N THR A 22 -3.58 -7.20 -4.52
CA THR A 22 -4.35 -8.38 -4.09
C THR A 22 -4.79 -8.29 -2.64
N SER A 23 -4.06 -7.52 -1.82
CA SER A 23 -4.41 -7.24 -0.41
C SER A 23 -5.53 -6.21 -0.28
N ALA A 24 -5.75 -5.37 -1.30
CA ALA A 24 -6.81 -4.39 -1.29
C ALA A 24 -8.20 -5.04 -1.49
N PRO A 25 -9.24 -4.55 -0.79
CA PRO A 25 -10.61 -5.04 -0.98
C PRO A 25 -11.10 -4.90 -2.43
N PRO A 26 -12.05 -5.73 -2.88
CA PRO A 26 -12.70 -5.57 -4.19
C PRO A 26 -13.26 -4.16 -4.38
N ASP A 27 -13.04 -3.57 -5.56
CA ASP A 27 -13.46 -2.20 -5.91
C ASP A 27 -12.94 -1.10 -4.98
N GLY A 28 -11.97 -1.43 -4.12
CA GLY A 28 -11.45 -0.55 -3.08
C GLY A 28 -10.60 0.60 -3.60
N VAL A 29 -10.34 1.56 -2.72
CA VAL A 29 -9.38 2.65 -2.89
C VAL A 29 -8.14 2.31 -2.09
N LEU A 30 -7.02 2.06 -2.78
CA LEU A 30 -5.72 1.79 -2.18
C LEU A 30 -4.88 3.06 -2.17
N ILE A 31 -4.69 3.64 -0.99
CA ILE A 31 -3.83 4.81 -0.76
C ILE A 31 -2.39 4.33 -0.60
N VAL A 32 -1.47 4.92 -1.36
CA VAL A 32 -0.06 4.52 -1.43
C VAL A 32 0.86 5.71 -1.22
N TRP A 33 2.13 5.44 -0.91
CA TRP A 33 3.06 6.47 -0.46
C TRP A 33 4.33 6.53 -1.30
N GLY A 34 4.28 7.40 -2.31
CA GLY A 34 5.43 7.75 -3.15
C GLY A 34 5.73 6.75 -4.27
N ASP A 35 6.76 7.09 -5.03
CA ASP A 35 7.06 6.51 -6.33
C ASP A 35 7.33 5.00 -6.32
N ASN A 36 7.89 4.49 -5.22
CA ASN A 36 8.25 3.06 -5.08
C ASN A 36 7.01 2.16 -5.01
N ASP A 37 5.87 2.69 -4.59
CA ASP A 37 4.59 1.98 -4.67
C ASP A 37 3.89 2.29 -5.99
N THR A 38 3.79 3.59 -6.32
CA THR A 38 2.93 4.09 -7.40
C THR A 38 3.27 3.53 -8.77
N TYR A 39 4.54 3.63 -9.20
CA TYR A 39 4.88 3.24 -10.57
C TYR A 39 4.76 1.72 -10.81
N PRO A 40 5.23 0.85 -9.90
CA PRO A 40 5.00 -0.58 -10.04
C PRO A 40 3.52 -0.96 -10.04
N LEU A 41 2.68 -0.30 -9.23
CA LEU A 41 1.24 -0.52 -9.22
C LEU A 41 0.58 -0.12 -10.54
N TRP A 42 0.89 1.06 -11.05
CA TRP A 42 0.38 1.49 -12.35
C TRP A 42 0.86 0.58 -13.48
N GLN A 43 2.11 0.14 -13.46
CA GLN A 43 2.61 -0.85 -14.42
C GLN A 43 1.81 -2.16 -14.33
N ALA A 44 1.56 -2.68 -13.13
CA ALA A 44 0.76 -3.88 -12.93
C ALA A 44 -0.69 -3.71 -13.45
N GLN A 45 -1.32 -2.55 -13.23
CA GLN A 45 -2.69 -2.32 -13.68
C GLN A 45 -2.79 -2.04 -15.18
N LEU A 46 -1.92 -1.18 -15.71
CA LEU A 46 -2.00 -0.68 -17.09
C LEU A 46 -1.39 -1.66 -18.11
N ALA A 47 -0.28 -2.31 -17.77
CA ALA A 47 0.40 -3.22 -18.68
C ALA A 47 -0.01 -4.68 -18.47
N LEU A 48 -0.23 -5.11 -17.22
CA LEU A 48 -0.52 -6.51 -16.89
C LEU A 48 -2.00 -6.78 -16.60
N GLY A 49 -2.84 -5.74 -16.48
CA GLY A 49 -4.27 -5.89 -16.24
C GLY A 49 -4.65 -6.37 -14.83
N THR A 50 -3.71 -6.36 -13.88
CA THR A 50 -3.92 -6.85 -12.52
C THR A 50 -4.85 -5.92 -11.74
N ARG A 51 -5.93 -6.46 -11.14
CA ARG A 51 -6.82 -5.76 -10.19
C ARG A 51 -7.14 -4.31 -10.60
N ARG A 52 -7.63 -4.15 -11.85
CA ARG A 52 -8.04 -2.82 -12.38
C ARG A 52 -9.28 -2.25 -11.68
N ASP A 53 -9.97 -3.07 -10.87
CA ASP A 53 -11.05 -2.67 -9.97
C ASP A 53 -10.56 -1.74 -8.84
N VAL A 54 -9.34 -1.95 -8.36
CA VAL A 54 -8.76 -1.17 -7.26
C VAL A 54 -8.30 0.19 -7.78
N LEU A 55 -8.80 1.27 -7.17
CA LEU A 55 -8.30 2.61 -7.47
C LEU A 55 -7.04 2.89 -6.65
N VAL A 56 -5.89 3.05 -7.32
CA VAL A 56 -4.64 3.44 -6.68
C VAL A 56 -4.58 4.96 -6.53
N VAL A 57 -4.46 5.43 -5.29
CA VAL A 57 -4.37 6.86 -4.93
C VAL A 57 -3.01 7.15 -4.34
N THR A 58 -2.21 7.99 -4.99
CA THR A 58 -0.89 8.36 -4.48
C THR A 58 -1.00 9.59 -3.60
N SER A 59 -0.80 9.43 -2.30
CA SER A 59 -1.01 10.51 -1.31
C SER A 59 -0.22 11.79 -1.63
N PRO A 60 1.10 11.72 -1.96
CA PRO A 60 1.86 12.92 -2.35
C PRO A 60 1.37 13.61 -3.63
N LEU A 61 0.61 12.93 -4.50
CA LEU A 61 0.12 13.49 -5.77
C LEU A 61 -1.29 14.10 -5.65
N LEU A 62 -1.95 14.01 -4.48
CA LEU A 62 -3.29 14.56 -4.26
C LEU A 62 -3.38 16.09 -4.42
N GLY A 63 -2.25 16.79 -4.31
CA GLY A 63 -2.17 18.23 -4.57
C GLY A 63 -2.07 18.59 -6.05
N ALA A 64 -1.81 17.64 -6.95
CA ALA A 64 -1.63 17.90 -8.37
C ALA A 64 -2.97 17.88 -9.13
N ASP A 65 -3.23 18.91 -9.92
CA ASP A 65 -4.50 19.08 -10.65
C ASP A 65 -4.88 17.86 -11.50
N TRP A 66 -3.91 17.28 -12.21
CA TRP A 66 -4.12 16.10 -13.04
C TRP A 66 -4.56 14.88 -12.21
N SER A 67 -4.02 14.70 -11.01
CA SER A 67 -4.37 13.58 -10.13
C SER A 67 -5.79 13.75 -9.63
N ARG A 68 -6.15 14.97 -9.21
CA ARG A 68 -7.49 15.31 -8.72
C ARG A 68 -8.54 15.15 -9.81
N ALA A 69 -8.25 15.64 -11.01
CA ALA A 69 -9.12 15.46 -12.17
C ALA A 69 -9.33 13.98 -12.49
N GLU A 70 -8.29 13.15 -12.37
CA GLU A 70 -8.41 11.72 -12.63
C GLU A 70 -9.24 10.97 -11.58
N LEU A 71 -9.12 11.33 -10.30
CA LEU A 71 -9.96 10.78 -9.23
C LEU A 71 -11.44 11.12 -9.44
N LEU A 72 -11.73 12.36 -9.79
CA LEU A 72 -13.10 12.81 -10.10
C LEU A 72 -13.65 12.08 -11.32
N ARG A 73 -12.86 11.99 -12.40
CA ARG A 73 -13.28 11.37 -13.66
C ARG A 73 -13.52 9.87 -13.54
N ARG A 74 -12.63 9.13 -12.86
CA ARG A 74 -12.71 7.66 -12.76
C ARG A 74 -13.65 7.18 -11.67
N ALA A 75 -13.77 7.93 -10.58
CA ALA A 75 -14.35 7.43 -9.34
C ALA A 75 -15.25 8.43 -8.61
N ARG A 76 -15.37 9.67 -9.11
CA ARG A 76 -16.08 10.77 -8.44
C ARG A 76 -15.58 11.01 -7.01
N ILE A 77 -14.27 10.83 -6.80
CA ILE A 77 -13.62 11.06 -5.51
C ILE A 77 -13.07 12.47 -5.47
N ASP A 78 -13.49 13.25 -4.47
CA ASP A 78 -12.98 14.58 -4.18
C ASP A 78 -11.95 14.53 -3.03
N PRO A 79 -10.67 14.83 -3.30
CA PRO A 79 -9.64 14.87 -2.28
C PRO A 79 -9.66 16.16 -1.43
N GLY A 80 -10.65 17.04 -1.56
CA GLY A 80 -10.93 18.12 -0.62
C GLY A 80 -9.95 19.29 -0.72
N PRO A 81 -9.28 19.74 0.36
CA PRO A 81 -8.34 20.86 0.27
C PRO A 81 -7.09 20.52 -0.58
N LEU A 82 -6.20 21.49 -0.81
CA LEU A 82 -4.91 21.26 -1.48
C LEU A 82 -3.77 20.93 -0.51
N ARG A 83 -3.97 21.15 0.78
CA ARG A 83 -2.99 20.93 1.86
C ARG A 83 -3.65 21.06 3.23
N PRO A 84 -3.04 20.53 4.31
CA PRO A 84 -1.88 19.62 4.31
C PRO A 84 -2.23 18.22 3.79
N GLU A 85 -1.23 17.37 3.49
CA GLU A 85 -1.41 16.00 2.97
C GLU A 85 -2.46 15.21 3.78
N ARG A 86 -2.37 15.27 5.11
CA ARG A 86 -3.30 14.63 6.04
C ARG A 86 -4.77 15.01 5.79
N ALA A 87 -5.04 16.28 5.46
CA ALA A 87 -6.39 16.74 5.18
C ALA A 87 -6.90 16.25 3.82
N MET A 88 -6.01 16.17 2.81
CA MET A 88 -6.34 15.60 1.50
C MET A 88 -6.66 14.11 1.59
N VAL A 89 -5.85 13.36 2.34
CA VAL A 89 -6.08 11.94 2.60
C VAL A 89 -7.40 11.74 3.33
N ALA A 90 -7.69 12.53 4.38
CA ALA A 90 -8.95 12.45 5.12
C ALA A 90 -10.18 12.66 4.21
N ALA A 91 -10.15 13.71 3.38
CA ALA A 91 -11.22 13.99 2.42
C ALA A 91 -11.36 12.88 1.38
N THR A 92 -10.24 12.34 0.88
CA THR A 92 -10.25 11.19 -0.05
C THR A 92 -10.89 9.96 0.59
N VAL A 93 -10.55 9.64 1.85
CA VAL A 93 -11.17 8.53 2.59
C VAL A 93 -12.67 8.75 2.78
N ALA A 94 -13.08 9.96 3.18
CA ALA A 94 -14.50 10.29 3.37
C ALA A 94 -15.28 10.19 2.06
N SER A 95 -14.74 10.74 0.96
CA SER A 95 -15.35 10.70 -0.37
C SER A 95 -15.45 9.27 -0.92
N ALA A 96 -14.41 8.46 -0.75
CA ALA A 96 -14.43 7.04 -1.12
C ALA A 96 -15.51 6.25 -0.38
N ARG A 97 -15.61 6.44 0.95
CA ARG A 97 -16.64 5.80 1.78
C ARG A 97 -18.04 6.25 1.39
N ALA A 98 -18.25 7.53 1.13
CA ALA A 98 -19.53 8.06 0.65
C ALA A 98 -19.92 7.47 -0.71
N ALA A 99 -18.94 7.14 -1.56
CA ALA A 99 -19.15 6.42 -2.82
C ALA A 99 -19.28 4.89 -2.65
N GLY A 100 -19.34 4.37 -1.42
CA GLY A 100 -19.48 2.94 -1.13
C GLY A 100 -18.23 2.12 -1.42
N ARG A 101 -17.06 2.76 -1.56
CA ARG A 101 -15.79 2.08 -1.87
C ARG A 101 -15.02 1.80 -0.58
N PRO A 102 -14.62 0.54 -0.31
CA PRO A 102 -13.72 0.23 0.79
C PRO A 102 -12.40 0.99 0.66
N VAL A 103 -11.80 1.37 1.77
CA VAL A 103 -10.51 2.07 1.79
C VAL A 103 -9.44 1.17 2.37
N ALA A 104 -8.27 1.18 1.73
CA ALA A 104 -7.07 0.51 2.17
C ALA A 104 -5.86 1.45 2.10
N PHE A 105 -4.87 1.20 2.93
CA PHE A 105 -3.56 1.86 2.89
C PHE A 105 -2.48 0.83 2.64
N ALA A 106 -1.55 1.12 1.74
CA ALA A 106 -0.35 0.30 1.62
C ALA A 106 0.40 0.27 2.96
N VAL A 107 1.04 -0.86 3.27
CA VAL A 107 1.82 -1.04 4.51
C VAL A 107 2.97 -0.04 4.66
N THR A 108 3.37 0.61 3.56
CA THR A 108 4.38 1.68 3.47
C THR A 108 3.85 3.05 3.88
N VAL A 109 2.53 3.25 3.98
CA VAL A 109 1.94 4.52 4.39
C VAL A 109 2.19 4.75 5.89
N PRO A 110 2.79 5.88 6.31
CA PRO A 110 3.05 6.14 7.72
C PRO A 110 1.78 6.23 8.59
N ALA A 111 1.88 5.88 9.88
CA ALA A 111 0.79 6.02 10.87
C ALA A 111 0.10 7.38 10.82
N ALA A 112 0.92 8.43 10.81
CA ALA A 112 0.44 9.81 10.88
C ALA A 112 -0.44 10.19 9.69
N VAL A 113 -0.23 9.53 8.54
CA VAL A 113 -1.03 9.72 7.33
C VAL A 113 -2.28 8.85 7.37
N ARG A 114 -2.20 7.57 7.75
CA ARG A 114 -3.38 6.67 7.78
C ARG A 114 -4.38 6.98 8.91
N SER A 115 -3.91 7.49 10.05
CA SER A 115 -4.77 7.76 11.23
C SER A 115 -5.88 8.78 10.96
N VAL A 116 -5.75 9.57 9.89
CA VAL A 116 -6.78 10.53 9.46
C VAL A 116 -8.04 9.84 8.94
N GLY A 117 -7.96 8.57 8.56
CA GLY A 117 -9.11 7.77 8.13
C GLY A 117 -9.83 7.07 9.29
N GLY A 118 -9.44 7.35 10.53
CA GLY A 118 -9.84 6.64 11.75
C GLY A 118 -8.76 5.67 12.25
N ASP A 119 -9.06 4.93 13.31
CA ASP A 119 -8.10 4.05 13.99
C ASP A 119 -8.42 2.55 13.85
N ASP A 120 -9.52 2.21 13.16
CA ASP A 120 -10.00 0.84 13.07
C ASP A 120 -9.47 0.06 11.86
N TRP A 121 -8.15 -0.05 11.80
CA TRP A 121 -7.44 -0.76 10.74
C TRP A 121 -7.05 -2.17 11.19
N GLN A 122 -7.12 -3.12 10.25
CA GLN A 122 -6.51 -4.43 10.37
C GLN A 122 -5.53 -4.64 9.23
N LEU A 123 -4.43 -5.31 9.51
CA LEU A 123 -3.47 -5.69 8.48
C LEU A 123 -3.97 -6.92 7.72
N CYS A 124 -4.10 -6.79 6.40
CA CYS A 124 -4.42 -7.85 5.47
C CYS A 124 -3.32 -7.94 4.43
N GLY A 125 -2.46 -8.95 4.50
CA GLY A 125 -1.35 -9.09 3.57
C GLY A 125 -0.40 -7.89 3.62
N LEU A 126 -0.33 -7.12 2.53
CA LEU A 126 0.50 -5.91 2.41
C LEU A 126 -0.29 -4.60 2.55
N ALA A 127 -1.58 -4.65 2.91
CA ALA A 127 -2.41 -3.46 3.07
C ALA A 127 -3.11 -3.43 4.42
N TRP A 128 -3.25 -2.24 4.99
CA TRP A 128 -4.17 -1.96 6.09
C TRP A 128 -5.57 -1.76 5.50
N ILE A 129 -6.55 -2.53 5.94
CA ILE A 129 -7.95 -2.46 5.51
C ILE A 129 -8.85 -2.18 6.70
N GLY A 130 -10.07 -1.68 6.49
CA GLY A 130 -11.04 -1.47 7.58
C GLY A 130 -11.36 -2.77 8.31
N ARG A 131 -11.58 -2.72 9.62
CA ARG A 131 -12.05 -3.89 10.38
C ARG A 131 -13.41 -4.34 9.86
N GLY A 132 -13.55 -5.64 9.58
CA GLY A 132 -14.75 -6.23 8.98
C GLY A 132 -14.72 -6.34 7.45
N GLU A 133 -13.78 -5.69 6.78
CA GLU A 133 -13.54 -5.91 5.35
C GLU A 133 -13.00 -7.33 5.11
N ARG A 134 -13.41 -7.94 4.00
CA ARG A 134 -12.94 -9.29 3.63
C ARG A 134 -11.46 -9.23 3.26
N CYS A 135 -10.67 -10.09 3.90
CA CYS A 135 -9.24 -10.23 3.63
C CYS A 135 -8.92 -11.49 2.81
N GLY A 136 -8.03 -11.37 1.83
CA GLY A 136 -7.47 -12.49 1.07
C GLY A 136 -5.93 -12.52 1.18
N PHE A 137 -5.36 -13.69 1.45
CA PHE A 137 -3.92 -13.84 1.74
C PHE A 137 -3.12 -14.59 0.66
N ALA A 138 -3.77 -15.03 -0.43
CA ALA A 138 -3.18 -15.95 -1.40
C ALA A 138 -1.84 -15.44 -1.97
N ASP A 139 -1.78 -14.16 -2.36
CA ASP A 139 -0.56 -13.56 -2.92
C ASP A 139 0.40 -13.00 -1.87
N SER A 140 -0.10 -12.64 -0.68
CA SER A 140 0.75 -12.23 0.45
C SER A 140 1.68 -13.37 0.89
N ALA A 141 1.22 -14.62 0.79
CA ALA A 141 2.05 -15.79 1.03
C ALA A 141 3.21 -15.93 0.04
N ARG A 142 3.05 -15.47 -1.22
CA ARG A 142 4.12 -15.45 -2.23
C ARG A 142 5.21 -14.44 -1.85
N VAL A 143 4.81 -13.26 -1.41
CA VAL A 143 5.73 -12.23 -0.90
C VAL A 143 6.49 -12.75 0.31
N ALA A 144 5.80 -13.36 1.28
CA ALA A 144 6.42 -13.95 2.45
C ALA A 144 7.48 -15.02 2.09
N ARG A 145 7.14 -15.96 1.19
CA ARG A 145 8.09 -16.97 0.69
C ARG A 145 9.30 -16.34 0.01
N PHE A 146 9.09 -15.30 -0.80
CA PHE A 146 10.19 -14.59 -1.45
C PHE A 146 11.14 -13.94 -0.44
N LEU A 147 10.60 -13.29 0.60
CA LEU A 147 11.41 -12.65 1.64
C LEU A 147 12.21 -13.64 2.48
N VAL A 148 11.67 -14.85 2.70
CA VAL A 148 12.37 -15.96 3.36
C VAL A 148 13.49 -16.51 2.47
N ALA A 149 13.21 -16.73 1.18
CA ALA A 149 14.19 -17.25 0.22
C ALA A 149 15.36 -16.27 -0.05
N HIS A 150 15.11 -14.96 0.10
CA HIS A 150 16.08 -13.91 -0.17
C HIS A 150 16.35 -13.09 1.10
N PRO A 151 17.37 -13.41 1.91
CA PRO A 151 17.74 -12.59 3.07
C PRO A 151 18.25 -11.20 2.66
N PRO A 152 18.26 -10.20 3.57
CA PRO A 152 18.60 -8.81 3.23
C PRO A 152 19.92 -8.62 2.47
N GLY A 153 20.94 -9.44 2.75
CA GLY A 153 22.24 -9.38 2.07
C GLY A 153 22.24 -9.79 0.59
N ARG A 154 21.14 -10.36 0.07
CA ARG A 154 20.99 -10.69 -1.36
C ARG A 154 20.64 -9.49 -2.23
N PHE A 155 20.12 -8.40 -1.64
CA PHE A 155 19.68 -7.21 -2.36
C PHE A 155 20.81 -6.21 -2.44
N THR A 156 21.09 -5.75 -3.65
CA THR A 156 22.21 -4.84 -3.90
C THR A 156 21.79 -3.40 -4.00
N GLU A 157 20.53 -3.15 -4.37
CA GLU A 157 19.96 -1.81 -4.46
C GLU A 157 19.51 -1.28 -3.09
N THR A 158 19.94 -0.08 -2.73
CA THR A 158 19.54 0.59 -1.47
C THR A 158 18.04 0.85 -1.42
N THR A 159 17.45 1.29 -2.54
CA THR A 159 16.02 1.54 -2.68
C THR A 159 15.20 0.28 -2.45
N VAL A 160 15.63 -0.86 -3.01
CA VAL A 160 14.94 -2.14 -2.82
C VAL A 160 15.01 -2.57 -1.35
N ARG A 161 16.19 -2.44 -0.70
CA ARG A 161 16.32 -2.72 0.73
C ARG A 161 15.40 -1.85 1.58
N ALA A 162 15.28 -0.56 1.26
CA ALA A 162 14.40 0.36 1.96
C ALA A 162 12.92 -0.01 1.78
N MET A 163 12.51 -0.33 0.55
CA MET A 163 11.15 -0.79 0.22
C MET A 163 10.78 -2.09 0.94
N LEU A 164 11.72 -3.03 1.06
CA LEU A 164 11.48 -4.32 1.72
C LEU A 164 11.56 -4.26 3.25
N ARG A 165 12.14 -3.21 3.83
CA ARG A 165 12.35 -3.11 5.28
C ARG A 165 11.03 -3.21 6.07
N PRO A 166 9.96 -2.46 5.73
CA PRO A 166 8.67 -2.60 6.42
C PRO A 166 8.13 -4.02 6.31
N LEU A 167 8.32 -4.68 5.16
CA LEU A 167 7.79 -6.02 4.86
C LEU A 167 8.43 -7.15 5.68
N ARG A 168 9.61 -6.92 6.23
CA ARG A 168 10.37 -7.91 6.99
C ARG A 168 10.10 -7.87 8.50
N CYS A 169 9.30 -6.94 8.99
CA CYS A 169 8.88 -6.95 10.39
C CYS A 169 8.01 -8.21 10.65
N ALA A 170 8.25 -8.91 11.76
CA ALA A 170 7.79 -10.29 12.04
C ALA A 170 6.26 -10.49 12.10
N THR A 171 5.49 -9.40 11.99
CA THR A 171 4.02 -9.38 12.02
C THR A 171 3.37 -9.53 10.66
N LEU A 172 4.08 -9.28 9.55
CA LEU A 172 3.56 -9.41 8.19
C LEU A 172 3.57 -10.85 7.62
N PRO A 173 4.55 -11.72 7.92
CA PRO A 173 4.62 -13.04 7.27
C PRO A 173 3.79 -14.16 7.93
N ARG A 174 3.18 -13.93 9.09
CA ARG A 174 2.44 -14.99 9.81
C ARG A 174 0.95 -14.80 9.58
N GLY A 175 0.37 -15.66 8.72
CA GLY A 175 -1.02 -15.63 8.31
C GLY A 175 -2.04 -15.95 9.41
N THR A 176 -1.98 -15.27 10.55
CA THR A 176 -2.89 -15.54 11.66
C THR A 176 -3.12 -14.25 12.44
N VAL A 177 -4.35 -13.76 12.34
CA VAL A 177 -5.02 -12.76 13.18
C VAL A 177 -4.86 -11.29 12.74
N PRO A 178 -5.98 -10.56 12.50
CA PRO A 178 -6.02 -9.10 12.46
C PRO A 178 -5.31 -8.46 13.65
N ILE A 179 -4.24 -7.71 13.40
CA ILE A 179 -3.57 -6.95 14.45
C ILE A 179 -4.35 -5.65 14.67
N ALA A 180 -5.10 -5.58 15.77
CA ALA A 180 -5.81 -4.40 16.21
C ALA A 180 -4.84 -3.45 16.95
N VAL A 181 -4.06 -2.65 16.22
CA VAL A 181 -3.19 -1.65 16.84
C VAL A 181 -3.31 -0.33 16.07
N ALA A 182 -3.83 0.70 16.73
CA ALA A 182 -3.90 2.08 16.21
C ALA A 182 -2.49 2.71 16.04
N GLY A 183 -1.52 2.20 16.80
CA GLY A 183 -0.10 2.51 16.69
C GLY A 183 0.58 1.72 15.56
N ASP A 184 1.53 2.35 14.89
CA ASP A 184 2.31 1.71 13.83
C ASP A 184 3.11 0.53 14.40
N SER A 185 2.71 -0.70 14.09
CA SER A 185 3.57 -1.88 14.32
C SER A 185 4.86 -1.83 13.47
N LEU A 186 4.96 -0.87 12.55
CA LEU A 186 6.15 -0.59 11.72
C LEU A 186 7.00 0.56 12.25
N ALA A 187 6.43 1.47 13.03
CA ALA A 187 7.11 2.62 13.63
C ALA A 187 7.46 2.40 15.10
N GLN A 188 6.88 1.41 15.79
CA GLN A 188 7.15 1.16 17.21
C GLN A 188 7.93 -0.13 17.53
N SER A 189 8.13 -1.09 16.61
CA SER A 189 8.79 -2.38 16.97
C SER A 189 9.77 -2.98 15.95
N CYS A 190 10.19 -2.23 14.94
CA CYS A 190 11.44 -2.55 14.23
C CYS A 190 12.65 -1.74 14.76
N ASN A 191 12.47 -0.97 15.85
CA ASN A 191 13.47 -0.08 16.49
C ASN A 191 13.58 -0.24 18.03
N ALA A 192 13.41 -1.43 18.61
CA ALA A 192 13.88 -1.72 19.97
C ALA A 192 14.87 -2.89 19.91
N ARG A 193 16.16 -2.57 20.09
CA ARG A 193 17.01 -3.41 20.93
C ARG A 193 16.59 -3.17 22.37
#